data_AF-A0A0A2BAT3-F1
#
_entry.id   AF-A0A0A2BAT3-F1
#
_cell.length_a   1.000
_cell.length_b   1.000
_cell.length_c   1.000
_cell.angle_alpha   90.00
_cell.angle_beta   90.00
_cell.angle_gamma   90.00
#
_symmetry.space_group_name_H-M   'P 1'
#
loop_
_entity.id
_entity.type
_entity.pdbx_description
1 polymer ?
#
loop_
_entity_poly.entity_id
_entity_poly.type
_entity_poly.pdbx_seq_one_letter_code
_entity_poly.pdbx_strand_id
1 'polypeptide(L)' 'MGEAKRRKILGLPPKKNNIKNNFDKSPRLFEWLPFTINQRDNLIKLSIKASWFGIGGLIILWIVVRFIGPAAGWWTLADS' A
#
# COMPACT_ATOMS: atom_id res chain seq x y z
N MET A 1 -24.25 -17.53 16.14
CA MET A 1 -24.16 -18.74 17.00
C MET A 1 -24.80 -19.99 16.36
N GLY A 2 -25.69 -19.86 15.37
CA GLY A 2 -26.40 -21.00 14.75
C GLY A 2 -25.59 -21.78 13.71
N GLU A 3 -24.59 -21.18 13.07
CA GLU A 3 -23.79 -21.84 12.03
C GLU A 3 -22.86 -22.93 12.60
N ALA A 4 -22.35 -22.75 13.81
CA ALA A 4 -21.49 -23.73 14.47
C ALA A 4 -22.27 -25.00 14.85
N LYS A 5 -23.52 -24.84 15.33
CA LYS A 5 -24.39 -25.97 15.68
C LYS A 5 -24.86 -26.73 14.43
N ARG A 6 -25.22 -26.01 13.36
CA ARG A 6 -25.62 -26.63 12.07
C ARG A 6 -24.49 -27.47 11.45
N ARG A 7 -23.23 -27.02 11.53
CA ARG A 7 -22.08 -27.78 11.00
C ARG A 7 -21.77 -29.04 11.79
N LYS A 8 -21.95 -29.01 13.12
CA LYS A 8 -21.83 -30.20 13.98
C LYS A 8 -22.89 -31.26 13.65
N ILE A 9 -24.13 -30.84 13.43
CA ILE A 9 -25.24 -31.76 13.07
C ILE A 9 -25.01 -32.39 11.69
N LEU A 10 -24.41 -31.66 10.76
CA LEU A 10 -24.10 -32.14 9.41
C LEU A 10 -22.79 -32.95 9.31
N GLY A 11 -22.08 -33.20 10.43
CA GLY A 11 -20.79 -33.91 10.43
C GLY A 11 -19.66 -33.17 9.71
N LEU A 12 -19.83 -31.89 9.41
CA LEU A 12 -18.84 -31.11 8.66
C LEU A 12 -17.70 -30.66 9.58
N PRO A 13 -16.43 -30.71 9.11
CA PRO A 13 -15.29 -30.29 9.91
C PRO A 13 -15.41 -28.81 10.32
N PRO A 14 -14.90 -28.42 11.51
CA PRO A 14 -14.91 -27.04 11.97
C PRO A 14 -14.25 -26.13 10.94
N LYS A 15 -14.76 -24.90 10.80
CA LYS A 15 -14.23 -23.94 9.82
C LYS A 15 -12.79 -23.67 10.22
N LYS A 16 -11.83 -24.10 9.40
CA LYS A 16 -10.42 -23.70 9.54
C LYS A 16 -10.39 -22.19 9.31
N ASN A 17 -10.47 -21.44 10.40
CA ASN A 17 -10.06 -20.06 10.44
C ASN A 17 -8.54 -20.09 10.26
N ASN A 18 -8.10 -20.01 9.01
CA ASN A 18 -6.71 -19.76 8.67
C ASN A 18 -6.37 -18.33 9.11
N ILE A 19 -6.36 -18.09 10.42
CA ILE A 19 -5.84 -16.88 11.02
C ILE A 19 -4.34 -17.04 10.85
N LYS A 20 -3.85 -16.58 9.69
CA LYS A 20 -2.43 -16.43 9.41
C LYS A 20 -1.93 -15.39 10.39
N ASN A 21 -1.59 -15.84 11.60
CA ASN A 21 -0.87 -15.07 12.58
C ASN A 21 0.56 -14.90 12.02
N ASN A 22 0.71 -13.96 11.08
CA ASN A 22 1.99 -13.41 10.68
C ASN A 22 2.51 -12.60 11.87
N PHE A 23 2.84 -13.28 12.97
CA PHE A 23 3.60 -12.67 14.05
C PHE A 23 5.00 -12.45 13.51
N ASP A 24 5.30 -11.18 13.30
CA ASP A 24 6.57 -10.68 12.82
C ASP A 24 7.67 -11.11 13.82
N LYS A 25 8.51 -12.09 13.44
CA LYS A 25 9.55 -12.70 14.30
C LYS A 25 10.84 -11.88 14.38
N SER A 26 10.86 -10.69 13.79
CA SER A 26 12.08 -9.90 13.71
C SER A 26 12.45 -9.26 15.04
N PRO A 27 13.77 -9.05 15.27
CA PRO A 27 14.24 -8.41 16.49
C PRO A 27 13.54 -7.06 16.67
N ARG A 28 13.02 -6.82 17.86
CA ARG A 28 12.47 -5.51 18.23
C ARG A 28 13.65 -4.56 18.40
N LEU A 29 13.54 -3.35 17.88
CA LEU A 29 14.60 -2.35 18.04
C LEU A 29 14.74 -1.86 19.48
N PHE A 30 13.60 -1.80 20.18
CA PHE A 30 13.52 -1.47 21.58
C PHE A 30 12.45 -2.35 22.22
N GLU A 31 12.72 -2.90 23.41
CA GLU A 31 11.79 -3.83 24.08
C GLU A 31 10.47 -3.17 24.50
N TRP A 32 10.49 -1.86 24.73
CA TRP A 32 9.35 -1.07 25.19
C TRP A 32 8.46 -0.51 24.06
N LEU A 33 8.93 -0.52 22.80
CA LEU A 33 8.22 0.07 21.67
C LEU A 33 7.84 -1.03 20.66
N PRO A 34 6.57 -1.13 20.23
CA PRO A 34 6.11 -2.17 19.31
C PRO A 34 6.52 -1.85 17.85
N PHE A 35 7.80 -1.57 17.61
CA PHE A 35 8.36 -1.29 16.29
C PHE A 35 9.41 -2.34 15.93
N THR A 36 9.10 -3.18 14.96
CA THR A 36 9.98 -4.24 14.47
C THR A 36 10.91 -3.70 13.38
N ILE A 37 12.09 -4.31 13.22
CA ILE A 37 13.03 -3.93 12.15
C ILE A 37 12.40 -4.13 10.76
N ASN A 38 11.57 -5.16 10.61
CA ASN A 38 10.86 -5.42 9.36
C ASN A 38 9.86 -4.31 9.01
N GLN A 39 9.22 -3.69 10.00
CA GLN A 39 8.34 -2.54 9.76
C GLN A 39 9.12 -1.36 9.16
N ARG A 40 10.34 -1.09 9.64
CA ARG A 40 11.21 -0.07 9.03
C ARG A 40 11.56 -0.38 7.60
N ASP A 41 12.00 -1.60 7.32
CA ASP A 41 12.41 -1.98 5.97
C ASP A 41 11.25 -1.88 4.99
N ASN A 42 10.04 -2.26 5.42
CA ASN A 42 8.84 -2.10 4.61
C ASN A 42 8.47 -0.63 4.37
N LEU A 43 8.63 0.24 5.37
CA LEU A 43 8.42 1.68 5.20
C LEU A 43 9.44 2.31 4.25
N ILE A 44 10.71 1.94 4.37
CA ILE A 44 11.77 2.44 3.48
C ILE A 44 11.50 1.97 2.04
N LYS A 45 11.19 0.68 1.85
CA LYS A 45 10.79 0.14 0.55
C LYS A 45 9.58 0.87 -0.03
N LEU A 46 8.57 1.15 0.80
CA LEU A 46 7.40 1.92 0.39
C LEU A 46 7.78 3.34 -0.03
N SER A 47 8.65 4.02 0.73
CA SER A 47 9.11 5.37 0.43
C SER A 47 9.91 5.44 -0.88
N ILE A 48 10.78 4.47 -1.14
CA ILE A 48 11.53 4.38 -2.40
C ILE A 48 10.57 4.16 -3.57
N LYS A 49 9.60 3.26 -3.41
CA LYS A 49 8.57 3.02 -4.42
C LYS A 49 7.70 4.27 -4.67
N ALA A 50 7.34 4.98 -3.61
CA ALA A 50 6.58 6.23 -3.68
C ALA A 50 7.39 7.35 -4.35
N SER A 51 8.70 7.42 -4.11
CA SER A 51 9.59 8.38 -4.76
C SER A 51 9.57 8.22 -6.28
N TRP A 52 9.59 6.97 -6.77
CA TRP A 52 9.49 6.69 -8.20
C TRP A 52 8.15 7.16 -8.80
N PHE A 53 7.06 7.03 -8.06
CA PHE A 53 5.76 7.62 -8.42
C PHE A 53 5.79 9.14 -8.41
N GLY A 54 6.48 9.77 -7.45
CA GLY A 54 6.66 11.22 -7.40
C GLY A 54 7.41 11.75 -8.61
N ILE A 55 8.51 11.11 -8.98
CA ILE A 55 9.32 11.47 -10.15
C ILE A 55 8.49 11.30 -11.43
N GLY A 56 7.86 10.14 -11.61
CA GLY A 56 7.00 9.88 -12.77
C GLY A 56 5.83 10.86 -12.86
N GLY A 57 5.16 11.12 -11.73
CA GLY A 57 4.06 12.07 -11.63
C GLY A 57 4.49 13.50 -11.97
N LEU A 58 5.67 13.92 -11.53
CA LEU A 58 6.21 15.25 -11.85
C LEU A 58 6.48 15.39 -13.35
N ILE A 59 7.06 14.36 -13.99
CA ILE A 59 7.32 14.35 -15.44
C ILE A 59 6.00 14.38 -16.21
N ILE A 60 5.02 13.56 -15.82
CA ILE A 60 3.70 13.53 -16.44
C ILE A 60 3.03 14.90 -16.32
N LEU A 61 3.02 15.48 -15.12
CA LEU A 61 2.46 16.81 -14.89
C LEU A 61 3.19 17.86 -15.74
N TRP A 62 4.52 17.81 -15.83
CA TRP A 62 5.29 18.71 -16.68
C TRP A 62 4.90 18.58 -18.15
N ILE A 63 4.75 17.36 -18.67
CA ILE A 63 4.30 17.12 -20.06
C ILE A 63 2.87 17.65 -20.27
N VAL A 64 1.96 17.35 -19.35
CA VAL A 64 0.58 17.85 -19.41
C VAL A 64 0.58 19.37 -19.43
N VAL A 65 1.37 20.01 -18.58
CA VAL A 65 1.38 21.45 -18.48
C VAL A 65 2.02 22.10 -19.73
N ARG A 66 3.08 21.49 -20.26
CA ARG A 66 3.87 22.07 -21.35
C ARG A 66 3.32 21.77 -22.74
N PHE A 67 2.72 20.60 -22.95
CA PHE A 67 2.25 20.17 -24.27
C PHE A 67 0.74 20.08 -24.35
N ILE A 68 0.09 19.37 -23.42
CA ILE A 68 -1.36 19.17 -23.47
C ILE A 68 -2.09 20.49 -23.19
N GLY A 69 -1.65 21.29 -22.22
CA GLY A 69 -2.24 22.60 -21.91
C GLY A 69 -2.32 23.52 -23.13
N PRO A 70 -1.19 23.81 -23.80
CA PRO A 70 -1.20 24.61 -25.02
C PRO A 70 -1.95 23.96 -26.19
N ALA A 71 -1.82 22.65 -26.40
CA ALA A 71 -2.50 21.95 -27.51
C ALA A 71 -4.02 21.87 -27.32
N ALA A 72 -4.49 21.78 -26.08
CA ALA A 72 -5.91 21.82 -25.74
C ALA A 72 -6.47 23.25 -25.63
N GLY A 73 -5.61 24.27 -25.75
CA GLY A 73 -6.01 25.69 -25.67
C GLY A 73 -6.34 26.19 -24.26
N TRP A 74 -5.91 25.50 -23.20
CA TRP A 74 -6.18 25.91 -21.81
C TRP A 74 -5.39 27.14 -21.37
N TRP A 75 -4.18 27.32 -21.91
CA TRP A 75 -3.38 28.54 -21.75
C TRP A 75 -2.36 28.63 -22.88
N THR A 76 -1.87 29.84 -23.13
CA THR A 76 -0.80 30.12 -24.08
C THR A 76 0.46 30.55 -23.35
N LEU A 77 1.61 30.36 -23.97
CA LEU A 77 2.87 30.81 -23.42
C LEU A 77 2.98 32.32 -23.62
N ALA A 78 3.24 33.06 -22.55
CA ALA A 78 3.30 34.52 -22.60
C ALA A 78 4.46 35.04 -23.48
N ASP A 79 5.57 34.29 -23.54
CA ASP A 79 6.78 34.66 -24.30
C ASP A 79 6.81 34.06 -25.72
N SER A 80 5.64 33.89 -26.35
CA SER A 80 5.57 33.44 -27.75
C SER A 80 5.85 34.58 -28.73
#